data_AF-A0A7C9P2B5-F1
#
_entry.id   AF-A0A7C9P2B5-F1
#
_cell.length_a   1.000
_cell.length_b   1.000
_cell.length_c   1.000
_cell.angle_alpha   90.00
_cell.angle_beta   90.00
_cell.angle_gamma   90.00
#
_symmetry.space_group_name_H-M   'P 1'
#
loop_
_entity.id
_entity.type
_entity.pdbx_description
1 polymer ?
#
loop_
_entity_poly.entity_id
_entity_poly.type
_entity_poly.pdbx_seq_one_letter_code
_entity_poly.pdbx_strand_id
1 'polypeptide(L)'
;MKRNSLTALAVLVLVAGAALIVWRIVGRPAEAVHFHPSPSPAVAAAKCTAEVKLITTWPGGFQGEAKITNTGTAPINDWYVQWNVPLEAKINQSWNGTWMQSGPSVMIHAEKWNKVLKPGATEVAGFKGDAKEAPTIADVYCG
;
A
#
# COMPACT_ATOMS: atom_id res chain seq x y z
N MET A 1 -71.56 -13.34 -32.03
CA MET A 1 -71.75 -14.60 -31.26
C MET A 1 -70.56 -14.76 -30.32
N LYS A 2 -70.75 -14.52 -29.02
CA LYS A 2 -69.72 -14.61 -27.97
C LYS A 2 -70.34 -15.39 -26.80
N ARG A 3 -69.71 -16.49 -26.40
CA ARG A 3 -70.08 -17.35 -25.27
C ARG A 3 -68.78 -18.04 -24.81
N ASN A 4 -68.35 -18.08 -23.56
CA ASN A 4 -68.97 -17.85 -22.25
C ASN A 4 -67.83 -17.44 -21.29
N SER A 5 -67.97 -16.41 -20.44
CA SER A 5 -68.60 -16.47 -19.09
C SER A 5 -67.87 -17.42 -18.14
N LEU A 6 -67.52 -17.10 -16.89
CA LEU A 6 -67.79 -15.97 -16.01
C LEU A 6 -66.75 -15.93 -14.88
N THR A 7 -66.62 -14.73 -14.34
CA THR A 7 -65.99 -14.23 -13.13
C THR A 7 -66.34 -14.94 -11.82
N ALA A 8 -65.43 -14.78 -10.84
CA ALA A 8 -65.64 -14.60 -9.38
C ALA A 8 -65.98 -15.85 -8.54
N LEU A 9 -65.57 -16.01 -7.28
CA LEU A 9 -64.83 -15.18 -6.31
C LEU A 9 -64.44 -16.06 -5.10
N ALA A 10 -63.57 -15.49 -4.25
CA ALA A 10 -63.44 -15.69 -2.80
C ALA A 10 -62.50 -16.78 -2.23
N VAL A 11 -61.26 -16.34 -1.96
CA VAL A 11 -60.53 -16.34 -0.66
C VAL A 11 -60.78 -17.49 0.32
N LEU A 12 -59.73 -18.24 0.67
CA LEU A 12 -59.14 -18.18 2.02
C LEU A 12 -57.73 -18.82 2.07
N VAL A 13 -56.87 -18.16 2.84
CA VAL A 13 -55.47 -18.51 3.12
C VAL A 13 -55.44 -19.61 4.20
N LEU A 14 -54.63 -20.64 4.00
CA LEU A 14 -53.57 -21.11 4.91
C LEU A 14 -53.14 -22.57 4.61
N VAL A 15 -51.92 -22.85 5.03
CA VAL A 15 -51.30 -24.15 5.38
C VAL A 15 -50.40 -24.81 4.32
N ALA A 16 -49.27 -25.25 4.87
CA ALA A 16 -48.05 -25.79 4.30
C ALA A 16 -48.20 -27.08 3.46
N GLY A 17 -47.13 -27.38 2.71
CA GLY A 17 -46.73 -28.77 2.46
C GLY A 17 -46.52 -29.17 1.00
N ALA A 18 -45.24 -29.10 0.59
CA ALA A 18 -44.50 -30.07 -0.24
C ALA A 18 -44.94 -30.48 -1.67
N ALA A 19 -43.88 -30.61 -2.47
CA ALA A 19 -43.66 -31.52 -3.60
C ALA A 19 -44.00 -31.05 -5.04
N LEU A 20 -42.93 -30.55 -5.69
CA LEU A 20 -42.38 -30.94 -6.99
C LEU A 20 -43.33 -31.05 -8.19
N ILE A 21 -43.03 -30.30 -9.26
CA ILE A 21 -42.85 -30.82 -10.63
C ILE A 21 -42.06 -29.80 -11.46
N VAL A 22 -41.13 -30.35 -12.24
CA VAL A 22 -40.03 -29.72 -12.98
C VAL A 22 -40.50 -29.12 -14.30
N TRP A 23 -40.13 -27.87 -14.59
CA TRP A 23 -39.78 -27.44 -15.95
C TRP A 23 -38.65 -26.41 -15.92
N ARG A 24 -37.51 -26.78 -16.52
CA ARG A 24 -36.47 -25.85 -16.96
C ARG A 24 -37.10 -24.99 -18.09
N ILE A 25 -36.81 -23.72 -18.36
CA ILE A 25 -35.54 -23.01 -18.57
C ILE A 25 -35.94 -21.53 -18.65
N VAL A 26 -35.56 -20.64 -17.71
CA VAL A 26 -35.20 -19.22 -17.95
C VAL A 26 -34.49 -18.72 -16.68
N GLY A 27 -33.23 -18.27 -16.83
CA GLY A 27 -32.58 -17.26 -15.99
C GLY A 27 -32.35 -17.59 -14.51
N ARG A 28 -31.14 -18.02 -14.14
CA ARG A 28 -30.64 -17.84 -12.77
C ARG A 28 -30.68 -16.34 -12.43
N PRO A 29 -31.31 -15.88 -11.33
CA PRO A 29 -30.93 -14.58 -10.78
C PRO A 29 -29.47 -14.68 -10.36
N ALA A 30 -28.63 -13.75 -10.82
CA ALA A 30 -27.25 -13.65 -10.37
C ALA A 30 -27.28 -13.43 -8.84
N GLU A 31 -26.87 -14.45 -8.08
CA GLU A 31 -26.52 -14.28 -6.67
C GLU A 31 -25.47 -13.18 -6.62
N ALA A 32 -25.83 -12.06 -5.97
CA ALA A 32 -24.87 -11.02 -5.67
C ALA A 32 -23.72 -11.69 -4.89
N VAL A 33 -22.52 -11.64 -5.45
CA VAL A 33 -21.32 -12.07 -4.74
C VAL A 33 -21.17 -11.12 -3.55
N HIS A 34 -21.61 -11.58 -2.38
CA HIS A 34 -21.29 -10.91 -1.13
C HIS A 34 -19.78 -11.09 -0.92
N PHE A 35 -19.01 -10.06 -1.24
CA PHE A 35 -17.62 -9.96 -0.79
C PHE A 35 -17.65 -9.85 0.73
N HIS A 36 -17.48 -10.96 1.44
CA HIS A 36 -17.01 -10.91 2.81
C HIS A 36 -15.51 -10.55 2.75
N PRO A 37 -15.08 -9.35 3.18
CA PRO A 37 -13.66 -9.16 3.44
C PRO A 37 -13.28 -10.13 4.55
N SER A 38 -12.59 -11.21 4.20
CA SER A 38 -11.85 -11.99 5.19
C SER A 38 -10.89 -11.01 5.88
N PRO A 39 -10.82 -10.96 7.22
CA PRO A 39 -9.78 -10.19 7.87
C PRO A 39 -8.44 -10.81 7.45
N SER A 40 -7.79 -10.18 6.48
CA SER A 40 -6.37 -10.43 6.20
C SER A 40 -5.65 -10.34 7.54
N PRO A 41 -4.75 -11.27 7.89
CA PRO A 41 -3.93 -11.10 9.09
C PRO A 41 -3.27 -9.74 8.97
N ALA A 42 -3.63 -8.82 9.88
CA ALA A 42 -3.00 -7.52 9.97
C ALA A 42 -1.54 -7.80 10.31
N VAL A 43 -0.68 -7.86 9.30
CA VAL A 43 0.75 -7.71 9.48
C VAL A 43 0.87 -6.38 10.20
N ALA A 44 1.22 -6.41 11.49
CA ALA A 44 1.40 -5.19 12.26
C ALA A 44 2.34 -4.32 11.45
N ALA A 45 1.84 -3.18 10.94
CA ALA A 45 2.64 -2.28 10.14
C ALA A 45 3.90 -1.99 10.96
N ALA A 46 5.06 -2.33 10.41
CA ALA A 46 6.29 -2.15 11.14
C ALA A 46 6.43 -0.65 11.42
N LYS A 47 6.47 -0.28 12.70
CA LYS A 47 6.54 1.12 13.10
C LYS A 47 7.99 1.56 12.98
N CYS A 48 8.23 2.62 12.23
CA CYS A 48 9.54 3.21 12.09
C CYS A 48 9.43 4.74 12.09
N THR A 49 10.56 5.38 12.35
CA THR A 49 10.75 6.82 12.11
C THR A 49 11.92 7.00 11.18
N ALA A 50 11.80 7.91 10.22
CA ALA A 50 12.90 8.28 9.34
C ALA A 50 13.20 9.77 9.39
N GLU A 51 14.47 10.08 9.16
CA GLU A 51 15.00 11.43 9.11
C GLU A 51 15.95 11.50 7.92
N VAL A 52 15.78 12.49 7.06
CA VAL A 52 16.68 12.76 5.93
C VAL A 52 17.17 14.18 6.04
N LYS A 53 18.50 14.36 6.01
CA LYS A 53 19.13 15.67 6.16
C LYS A 53 20.28 15.85 5.19
N LEU A 54 20.49 17.10 4.75
CA LEU A 54 21.71 17.48 4.05
C LEU A 54 22.83 17.71 5.07
N ILE A 55 23.99 17.10 4.82
CA ILE A 55 25.19 17.25 5.65
C ILE A 55 26.04 18.40 5.14
N THR A 56 26.22 18.49 3.83
CA THR A 56 26.98 19.55 3.19
C THR A 56 26.48 19.78 1.77
N THR A 57 26.62 21.01 1.30
CA THR A 57 26.28 21.41 -0.07
C THR A 57 27.43 22.21 -0.66
N TRP A 58 27.55 22.16 -1.97
CA TRP A 58 28.56 22.90 -2.72
C TRP A 58 27.98 23.30 -4.09
N PRO A 59 28.63 24.21 -4.83
CA PRO A 59 28.17 24.55 -6.17
C PRO A 59 28.09 23.30 -7.05
N GLY A 60 26.88 22.94 -7.46
CA GLY A 60 26.61 21.78 -8.32
C GLY A 60 26.35 20.46 -7.59
N GLY A 61 26.40 20.39 -6.25
CA GLY A 61 26.12 19.13 -5.57
C GLY A 61 25.84 19.20 -4.07
N PHE A 62 25.47 18.05 -3.52
CA PHE A 62 25.12 17.89 -2.12
C PHE A 62 25.46 16.48 -1.62
N GLN A 63 25.63 16.38 -0.30
CA GLN A 63 25.73 15.13 0.43
C GLN A 63 24.71 15.15 1.56
N GLY A 64 24.03 14.02 1.78
CA GLY A 64 23.05 13.85 2.84
C GLY A 64 23.09 12.47 3.49
N GLU A 65 22.29 12.34 4.54
CA GLU A 65 22.09 11.10 5.29
C GLU A 65 20.59 10.81 5.40
N ALA A 66 20.24 9.53 5.23
CA ALA A 66 18.94 8.96 5.50
C ALA A 66 19.07 8.00 6.68
N LYS A 67 18.39 8.31 7.78
CA LYS A 67 18.38 7.55 9.02
C LYS A 67 17.02 6.91 9.20
N ILE A 68 17.00 5.63 9.52
CA ILE A 68 15.80 4.88 9.90
C ILE A 68 15.96 4.32 11.30
N THR A 69 14.91 4.38 12.11
CA THR A 69 14.85 3.72 13.41
C THR A 69 13.59 2.88 13.51
N ASN A 70 13.74 1.62 13.90
CA ASN A 70 12.60 0.74 14.16
C ASN A 70 12.03 1.05 15.55
N THR A 71 10.85 1.64 15.58
CA THR A 71 10.13 2.01 16.81
C THR A 71 9.04 0.99 17.18
N GLY A 72 8.89 -0.06 16.37
CA GLY A 72 8.01 -1.18 16.62
C GLY A 72 8.61 -2.23 17.52
N THR A 73 7.86 -3.33 17.70
CA THR A 73 8.24 -4.49 18.50
C THR A 73 8.66 -5.69 17.64
N ALA A 74 8.55 -5.59 16.31
CA ALA A 74 8.94 -6.63 15.36
C ALA A 74 10.10 -6.13 14.46
N PRO A 75 10.99 -7.02 13.98
CA PRO A 75 12.02 -6.66 13.01
C PRO A 75 11.42 -6.14 11.70
N ILE A 76 12.06 -5.12 11.11
CA ILE A 76 11.81 -4.70 9.73
C ILE A 76 12.77 -5.48 8.84
N ASN A 77 12.23 -6.18 7.85
CA ASN A 77 13.02 -6.86 6.83
C ASN A 77 12.99 -6.01 5.56
N ASP A 78 14.13 -5.88 4.90
CA ASP A 78 14.31 -5.08 3.69
C ASP A 78 13.88 -3.63 3.89
N TRP A 79 14.40 -3.01 4.95
CA TRP A 79 14.07 -1.63 5.30
C TRP A 79 14.33 -0.65 4.16
N TYR A 80 13.55 0.41 4.12
CA TYR A 80 13.77 1.53 3.21
C TYR A 80 13.41 2.88 3.85
N VAL A 81 14.00 3.94 3.28
CA VAL A 81 13.66 5.34 3.52
C VAL A 81 13.34 5.97 2.17
N GLN A 82 12.19 6.63 2.07
CA GLN A 82 11.78 7.38 0.89
C GLN A 82 11.56 8.85 1.25
N TRP A 83 11.90 9.74 0.32
CA TRP A 83 11.66 11.17 0.42
C TRP A 83 11.55 11.79 -0.98
N ASN A 84 11.10 13.05 -1.03
CA ASN A 84 11.05 13.84 -2.25
C ASN A 84 12.13 14.92 -2.25
N VAL A 85 12.67 15.19 -3.44
CA VAL A 85 13.56 16.31 -3.77
C VAL A 85 13.03 17.07 -4.99
N PRO A 86 13.43 18.33 -5.23
CA PRO A 86 13.11 19.03 -6.47
C PRO A 86 13.53 18.24 -7.72
N LEU A 87 12.82 18.43 -8.84
CA LEU A 87 13.00 17.60 -10.04
C LEU A 87 14.42 17.73 -10.63
N GLU A 88 15.06 18.87 -10.43
CA GLU A 88 16.43 19.19 -10.83
C GLU A 88 17.51 18.52 -9.97
N ALA A 89 17.19 18.04 -8.77
CA ALA A 89 18.12 17.30 -7.92
C ALA A 89 18.21 15.83 -8.35
N LYS A 90 19.43 15.29 -8.42
CA LYS A 90 19.70 13.93 -8.87
C LYS A 90 20.69 13.24 -7.94
N ILE A 91 20.27 12.15 -7.31
CA ILE A 91 21.16 11.27 -6.56
C ILE A 91 22.02 10.51 -7.57
N ASN A 92 23.30 10.36 -7.31
CA ASN A 92 24.22 9.61 -8.20
C ASN A 92 25.05 8.55 -7.45
N GLN A 93 25.12 8.62 -6.12
CA GLN A 93 25.81 7.62 -5.30
C GLN A 93 25.15 7.50 -3.92
N SER A 94 25.19 6.29 -3.35
CA SER A 94 24.88 6.01 -1.95
C SER A 94 25.91 5.06 -1.33
N TRP A 95 25.85 4.91 -0.01
CA TRP A 95 26.55 3.88 0.75
C TRP A 95 25.70 3.44 1.94
N ASN A 96 25.98 2.23 2.46
CA ASN A 96 25.17 1.56 3.49
C ASN A 96 23.70 1.33 3.11
N GLY A 97 23.39 1.44 1.82
CA GLY A 97 22.07 1.26 1.24
C GLY A 97 22.15 1.47 -0.27
N THR A 98 21.20 0.90 -1.00
CA THR A 98 21.07 1.05 -2.45
C THR A 98 20.03 2.13 -2.76
N TRP A 99 20.38 3.09 -3.60
CA TRP A 99 19.48 4.18 -3.98
C TRP A 99 18.72 3.88 -5.27
N MET A 100 17.52 4.44 -5.37
CA MET A 100 16.71 4.53 -6.58
C MET A 100 16.06 5.91 -6.64
N GLN A 101 15.90 6.47 -7.84
CA GLN A 101 15.19 7.74 -8.02
C GLN A 101 14.27 7.69 -9.25
N SER A 102 13.03 8.16 -9.09
CA SER A 102 12.07 8.35 -10.17
C SER A 102 11.43 9.74 -10.04
N GLY A 103 11.76 10.63 -10.98
CA GLY A 103 11.37 12.04 -10.90
C GLY A 103 11.84 12.67 -9.57
N PRO A 104 10.93 13.22 -8.75
CA PRO A 104 11.27 13.79 -7.45
C PRO A 104 11.44 12.74 -6.33
N SER A 105 10.92 11.52 -6.52
CA SER A 105 10.91 10.50 -5.47
C SER A 105 12.24 9.77 -5.41
N VAL A 106 12.88 9.79 -4.26
CA VAL A 106 14.14 9.13 -3.94
C VAL A 106 13.89 8.09 -2.87
N MET A 107 14.46 6.90 -3.03
CA MET A 107 14.44 5.85 -2.02
C MET A 107 15.86 5.32 -1.81
N ILE A 108 16.21 5.05 -0.56
CA ILE A 108 17.33 4.18 -0.21
C ILE A 108 16.77 2.97 0.54
N HIS A 109 17.15 1.78 0.10
CA HIS A 109 16.78 0.53 0.76
C HIS A 109 18.01 -0.26 1.20
N ALA A 110 17.77 -1.25 2.05
CA ALA A 110 18.79 -2.11 2.61
C ALA A 110 19.65 -2.81 1.54
N GLU A 111 20.94 -2.92 1.83
CA GLU A 111 21.88 -3.79 1.16
C GLU A 111 21.68 -5.25 1.61
N LYS A 112 22.27 -6.21 0.88
CA LYS A 112 22.16 -7.63 1.23
C LYS A 112 22.63 -7.98 2.64
N TRP A 113 23.58 -7.22 3.18
CA TRP A 113 24.21 -7.49 4.47
C TRP A 113 23.52 -6.82 5.66
N ASN A 114 22.65 -5.82 5.45
CA ASN A 114 21.92 -5.11 6.52
C ASN A 114 20.40 -5.10 6.31
N LYS A 115 19.85 -6.16 5.71
CA LYS A 115 18.39 -6.27 5.44
C LYS A 115 17.50 -6.20 6.67
N VAL A 116 17.99 -6.55 7.86
CA VAL A 116 17.16 -6.71 9.06
C VAL A 116 17.43 -5.61 10.07
N LEU A 117 16.45 -4.76 10.30
CA LEU A 117 16.46 -3.74 11.35
C LEU A 117 15.65 -4.22 12.56
N LYS A 118 16.35 -4.63 13.62
CA LYS A 118 15.73 -5.13 14.86
C LYS A 118 14.95 -4.03 15.59
N PRO A 119 13.98 -4.38 16.46
CA PRO A 119 13.31 -3.41 17.34
C PRO A 119 14.30 -2.53 18.09
N GLY A 120 14.10 -1.21 18.07
CA GLY A 120 14.97 -0.22 18.71
C GLY A 120 16.29 0.05 17.98
N ALA A 121 16.60 -0.68 16.91
CA ALA A 121 17.82 -0.45 16.13
C ALA A 121 17.66 0.73 15.17
N THR A 122 18.80 1.34 14.84
CA THR A 122 18.91 2.44 13.89
C THR A 122 19.93 2.08 12.82
N GLU A 123 19.60 2.38 11.56
CA GLU A 123 20.53 2.31 10.43
C GLU A 123 20.65 3.69 9.80
N VAL A 124 21.82 3.98 9.24
CA VAL A 124 22.13 5.25 8.57
C VAL A 124 22.78 4.95 7.23
N ALA A 125 22.11 5.36 6.17
CA ALA A 125 22.66 5.38 4.83
C ALA A 125 23.01 6.80 4.42
N GLY A 126 24.08 6.94 3.63
CA GLY A 126 24.46 8.23 3.07
C GLY A 126 24.25 8.27 1.57
N PHE A 127 24.13 9.48 1.05
CA PHE A 127 23.99 9.74 -0.38
C PHE A 127 24.67 11.02 -0.79
N LYS A 128 25.01 11.09 -2.08
CA LYS A 128 25.40 12.33 -2.74
C LYS A 128 24.71 12.45 -4.09
N GLY A 129 24.59 13.69 -4.54
CA GLY A 129 23.91 14.01 -5.77
C GLY A 129 24.29 15.38 -6.32
N ASP A 130 23.76 15.66 -7.50
CA ASP A 130 23.92 16.91 -8.23
C ASP A 130 22.67 17.77 -8.06
N ALA A 131 22.86 19.06 -7.80
CA ALA A 131 21.80 20.06 -7.78
C ALA A 131 22.39 21.47 -7.98
N LYS A 132 21.63 22.38 -8.58
CA LYS A 132 22.06 23.78 -8.74
C LYS A 132 22.10 24.52 -7.40
N GLU A 133 21.16 24.20 -6.52
CA GLU A 133 21.00 24.76 -5.19
C GLU A 133 20.78 23.61 -4.19
N ALA A 134 20.88 23.90 -2.89
CA ALA A 134 20.60 22.92 -1.85
C ALA A 134 19.15 22.40 -1.98
N PRO A 135 18.92 21.09 -2.19
CA PRO A 135 17.57 20.58 -2.39
C PRO A 135 16.77 20.59 -1.09
N THR A 136 15.51 21.04 -1.16
CA THR A 136 14.56 20.85 -0.06
C THR A 136 14.18 19.37 0.05
N ILE A 137 14.24 18.83 1.26
CA ILE A 137 13.78 17.48 1.55
C ILE A 137 12.33 17.54 2.03
N ALA A 138 11.46 16.74 1.43
CA ALA A 138 10.04 16.67 1.78
C ALA A 138 9.55 15.21 1.85
N ASP A 139 8.37 15.01 2.44
CA ASP A 139 7.62 13.75 2.42
C ASP A 139 8.45 12.53 2.87
N VAL A 140 9.22 12.67 3.95
CA VAL A 140 10.07 11.60 4.47
C VAL A 140 9.21 10.52 5.13
N TYR A 141 9.39 9.28 4.70
CA TYR A 141 8.79 8.11 5.34
C TYR A 141 9.69 6.86 5.22
N CYS A 142 9.37 5.83 5.99
CA CYS A 142 10.11 4.57 6.02
C CYS A 142 9.17 3.37 6.03
N GLY A 143 9.76 2.20 5.80
CA GLY A 143 9.13 0.90 5.94
C GLY A 143 10.13 -0.22 5.98
#